data_AF-A0A5C5S6D9-F1
#
_entry.id   AF-A0A5C5S6D9-F1
#
_cell.length_a   1.000
_cell.length_b   1.000
_cell.length_c   1.000
_cell.angle_alpha   90.00
_cell.angle_beta   90.00
_cell.angle_gamma   90.00
#
_symmetry.space_group_name_H-M   'P 1'
#
loop_
_entity.id
_entity.type
_entity.pdbx_description
1 polymer ?
#
loop_
_entity_poly.entity_id
_entity_poly.type
_entity_poly.pdbx_seq_one_letter_code
_entity_poly.pdbx_strand_id
1 'polypeptide(L)' 'MVLIGLEYWRRGLFVFGAGTGFAAFLRAFLPDRRQGLLRVRSRWFDVTVLALAAAAILVVSWGISPLDT' A
#
# COMPACT_ATOMS: atom_id res chain seq x y z
N MET A 1 19.07 -17.85 6.35
CA MET A 1 20.08 -16.90 5.84
C MET A 1 20.03 -16.69 4.34
N VAL A 2 19.68 -17.70 3.52
CA VAL A 2 19.54 -17.58 2.05
C VAL A 2 18.54 -16.50 1.59
N LEU A 3 17.35 -16.42 2.20
CA LEU A 3 16.32 -15.41 1.85
C LEU A 3 16.75 -13.95 2.11
N ILE A 4 17.60 -13.75 3.11
CA ILE A 4 18.15 -12.43 3.47
C ILE A 4 19.21 -12.03 2.43
N GLY A 5 20.09 -12.98 2.06
CA GLY A 5 21.14 -12.78 1.04
C GLY A 5 20.60 -12.60 -0.40
N LEU A 6 19.41 -13.11 -0.70
CA LEU A 6 18.71 -12.91 -1.97
C LEU A 6 17.78 -11.69 -1.97
N GLU A 7 17.78 -10.90 -0.90
CA GLU A 7 17.07 -9.62 -0.80
C GLU A 7 15.53 -9.72 -1.00
N TYR A 8 14.97 -10.93 -0.91
CA TYR A 8 13.55 -11.20 -1.12
C TYR A 8 12.66 -10.49 -0.09
N TRP A 9 13.17 -10.31 1.12
CA TRP A 9 12.48 -9.56 2.17
C TRP A 9 12.17 -8.12 1.75
N ARG A 10 13.07 -7.50 0.97
CA ARG A 10 12.96 -6.12 0.52
C ARG A 10 12.12 -5.98 -0.76
N ARG A 11 12.30 -6.91 -1.70
CA ARG A 11 11.41 -7.04 -2.87
C ARG A 11 9.96 -7.29 -2.43
N GLY A 12 9.75 -8.09 -1.38
CA GLY A 12 8.44 -8.31 -0.78
C GLY A 12 7.82 -7.01 -0.28
N LEU A 13 8.57 -6.19 0.44
CA LEU A 13 8.09 -4.91 0.98
C LEU A 13 7.63 -3.94 -0.13
N PHE A 14 8.39 -3.86 -1.22
CA PHE A 14 8.00 -3.08 -2.40
C PHE A 14 6.70 -3.59 -3.04
N VAL A 15 6.55 -4.90 -3.20
CA VAL A 15 5.33 -5.54 -3.72
C VAL A 15 4.12 -5.26 -2.83
N PHE A 16 4.29 -5.30 -1.50
CA PHE A 16 3.24 -4.95 -0.55
C PHE A 16 2.83 -3.47 -0.65
N GLY A 17 3.79 -2.55 -0.75
CA GLY A 17 3.50 -1.12 -0.93
C GLY A 17 2.77 -0.83 -2.25
N ALA A 18 3.25 -1.39 -3.35
CA ALA A 18 2.64 -1.26 -4.67
C ALA A 18 1.22 -1.86 -4.73
N GLY A 19 1.03 -3.06 -4.18
CA GLY A 19 -0.27 -3.73 -4.12
C GLY A 19 -1.29 -2.95 -3.27
N THR A 20 -0.84 -2.40 -2.13
CA THR A 20 -1.71 -1.57 -1.27
C THR A 20 -2.08 -0.25 -1.95
N GLY A 21 -1.14 0.38 -2.67
CA GLY A 21 -1.42 1.60 -3.45
C GLY A 21 -2.39 1.32 -4.61
N PHE A 22 -2.24 0.18 -5.27
CA PHE A 22 -3.18 -0.26 -6.29
C PHE A 22 -4.58 -0.51 -5.72
N ALA A 23 -4.67 -1.12 -4.54
CA ALA A 23 -5.94 -1.28 -3.83
C ALA A 23 -6.59 0.07 -3.47
N ALA A 24 -5.81 1.06 -3.03
CA ALA A 24 -6.28 2.43 -2.79
C ALA A 24 -6.84 3.07 -4.06
N PHE A 25 -6.14 2.90 -5.19
CA PHE A 25 -6.60 3.38 -6.50
C PHE A 25 -7.92 2.71 -6.88
N LEU A 26 -7.99 1.38 -6.89
CA LEU A 26 -9.23 0.66 -7.18
C LEU A 26 -10.37 1.12 -6.28
N ARG A 27 -10.13 1.35 -4.98
CA ARG A 27 -11.12 1.85 -4.02
C ARG A 27 -11.64 3.25 -4.36
N ALA A 28 -10.75 4.13 -4.84
CA ALA A 28 -11.11 5.48 -5.28
C ALA A 28 -12.00 5.48 -6.52
N PHE A 29 -11.83 4.49 -7.41
CA PHE A 29 -12.57 4.38 -8.66
C PHE A 29 -13.81 3.45 -8.58
N LEU A 30 -13.83 2.43 -7.71
CA LEU A 30 -14.96 1.49 -7.60
C LEU A 30 -16.15 2.08 -6.83
N PRO A 31 -17.32 2.28 -7.48
CA PRO A 31 -18.47 2.94 -6.87
C PRO A 31 -19.07 2.10 -5.74
N ASP A 32 -19.34 2.78 -4.64
CA ASP A 32 -19.90 2.22 -3.41
C ASP A 32 -21.41 1.97 -3.54
N ARG A 33 -21.80 1.05 -4.41
CA ARG A 33 -23.22 0.79 -4.76
C ARG A 33 -24.07 0.21 -3.62
N ARG A 34 -23.53 -0.04 -2.42
CA ARG A 34 -24.26 -0.67 -1.30
C ARG A 34 -23.87 -0.14 0.09
N GLN A 35 -23.58 1.15 0.24
CA GLN A 35 -23.26 1.74 1.55
C GLN A 35 -24.52 2.22 2.29
N GLY A 36 -25.43 1.31 2.62
CA GLY A 36 -26.64 1.63 3.42
C GLY A 36 -26.34 1.89 4.90
N LEU A 37 -25.24 1.32 5.45
CA LEU A 37 -24.90 1.38 6.89
C LEU A 37 -23.48 1.87 7.20
N LEU A 38 -22.60 1.98 6.20
CA LEU A 38 -21.18 2.37 6.38
C LEU A 38 -20.91 3.87 6.11
N ARG A 39 -21.95 4.71 6.16
CA ARG A 39 -21.85 6.16 5.87
C ARG A 39 -20.84 6.91 6.76
N VAL A 40 -20.53 6.37 7.94
CA VAL A 40 -19.53 6.93 8.87
C VAL A 40 -18.09 6.73 8.36
N ARG A 41 -17.79 5.59 7.73
CA ARG A 41 -16.49 5.36 7.08
C ARG A 41 -16.58 5.84 5.65
N SER A 42 -16.49 7.16 5.49
CA SER A 42 -16.39 7.81 4.19
C SER A 42 -15.43 7.04 3.28
N ARG A 43 -15.84 6.79 2.04
CA ARG A 43 -14.97 6.24 0.98
C ARG A 43 -13.60 6.92 0.96
N TRP A 44 -13.60 8.23 1.16
CA TRP A 44 -12.39 9.05 1.22
C TRP A 44 -11.50 8.69 2.41
N PHE A 45 -12.05 8.40 3.59
CA PHE A 45 -11.27 7.94 4.73
C PHE A 45 -10.55 6.63 4.41
N ASP A 46 -11.25 5.68 3.79
CA ASP A 46 -10.70 4.38 3.43
C ASP A 46 -9.59 4.47 2.37
N VAL A 47 -9.82 5.28 1.33
CA VAL A 47 -8.83 5.56 0.28
C VAL A 47 -7.61 6.27 0.86
N THR A 48 -7.80 7.28 1.72
CA THR A 48 -6.70 8.03 2.35
C THR A 48 -5.88 7.14 3.26
N VAL A 49 -6.51 6.29 4.07
CA VAL A 49 -5.79 5.34 4.95
C VAL A 49 -5.01 4.32 4.13
N LEU A 50 -5.60 3.75 3.07
CA LEU A 50 -4.91 2.83 2.16
C LEU A 50 -3.74 3.51 1.43
N ALA A 51 -3.93 4.75 0.97
CA ALA A 51 -2.89 5.52 0.31
C ALA A 51 -1.74 5.88 1.27
N LEU A 52 -2.05 6.29 2.50
CA LEU A 52 -1.06 6.55 3.54
C LEU A 52 -0.27 5.29 3.91
N ALA A 53 -0.97 4.15 4.08
CA ALA A 53 -0.32 2.88 4.34
C ALA A 53 0.61 2.47 3.20
N ALA A 54 0.16 2.57 1.95
CA ALA A 54 0.98 2.31 0.78
C ALA A 54 2.22 3.22 0.72
N ALA A 55 2.03 4.53 0.94
CA ALA A 55 3.12 5.50 0.96
C ALA A 55 4.13 5.20 2.07
N ALA A 56 3.69 4.88 3.28
CA ALA A 56 4.56 4.51 4.39
C ALA A 56 5.39 3.27 4.07
N ILE A 57 4.77 2.23 3.51
CA ILE A 57 5.47 0.99 3.12
C ILE A 57 6.50 1.28 2.02
N LEU A 58 6.15 2.11 1.03
CA LEU A 58 7.07 2.48 -0.06
C LEU A 58 8.22 3.35 0.43
N VAL A 59 7.98 4.31 1.33
CA VAL A 59 9.03 5.17 1.93
C VAL A 59 10.02 4.33 2.72
N VAL A 60 9.53 3.40 3.55
CA VAL A 60 10.38 2.48 4.32
C VAL A 60 11.17 1.57 3.38
N SER A 61 10.51 1.01 2.37
CA SER A 61 11.16 0.17 1.35
C SER A 61 12.26 0.93 0.59
N TRP A 62 12.00 2.20 0.25
CA TRP A 62 12.96 3.08 -0.41
C TRP A 62 14.15 3.40 0.49
N GLY A 63 13.93 3.77 1.75
CA GLY A 63 15.01 4.07 2.70
C GLY A 63 15.91 2.88 3.02
N ILE A 64 15.48 1.65 2.71
CA ILE A 64 16.25 0.40 2.87
C ILE A 64 16.83 -0.06 1.52
N SER A 65 16.49 0.60 0.42
CA SER A 65 16.93 0.19 -0.91
C SER A 65 18.45 0.37 -1.07
N PRO A 66 19.17 -0.61 -1.64
CA PRO A 66 20.59 -0.49 -1.95
C PRO A 66 20.85 0.45 -3.14
N LEU A 67 19.84 1.21 -3.57
CA LEU A 67 19.90 2.21 -4.63
C LEU A 67 20.36 3.57 -4.10
N ASP A 68 20.86 3.64 -2.86
CA ASP A 68 21.86 4.64 -2.53
C ASP A 68 23.05 4.41 -3.49
N THR A 69 23.20 5.36 -4.41
CA THR A 69 24.39 5.57 -5.24
C THR A 69 25.68 5.53 -4.42
#